data_AF-A0AAV6AKA2-F1
#
_entry.id   AF-A0AAV6AKA2-F1
#
_cell.length_a   1.000
_cell.length_b   1.000
_cell.length_c   1.000
_cell.angle_alpha   90.00
_cell.angle_beta   90.00
_cell.angle_gamma   90.00
#
_symmetry.space_group_name_H-M   'P 1'
#
loop_
_entity.id
_entity.type
_entity.pdbx_description
1 polymer ?
#
loop_
_entity_poly.entity_id
_entity_poly.type
_entity_poly.pdbx_seq_one_letter_code
_entity_poly.pdbx_strand_id
1 'polypeptide(L)'
;MSRLAVRSALIALAASLTLSGCVIGRQPPTVIEQSSVEQRKMDVARLRDAGRISYEEAARRQFAIQRNAYTLTDGEMAFWRASIEYATMVDRRQITPAQYRFQVQQAYVTYVGDRPASG
;
A
#
# COMPACT_ATOMS: atom_id res chain seq x y z
N MET A 1 -29.58 -55.83 -17.50
CA MET A 1 -30.80 -55.13 -17.02
C MET A 1 -30.51 -54.56 -15.63
N SER A 2 -30.67 -53.24 -15.46
CA SER A 2 -31.11 -52.48 -14.26
C SER A 2 -30.71 -52.97 -12.84
N ARG A 3 -30.24 -52.16 -11.88
CA ARG A 3 -30.32 -50.72 -11.61
C ARG A 3 -29.38 -50.32 -10.44
N LEU A 4 -28.86 -49.09 -10.53
CA LEU A 4 -28.63 -48.04 -9.50
C LEU A 4 -28.67 -48.35 -7.98
N ALA A 5 -27.65 -47.83 -7.27
CA ALA A 5 -27.73 -46.99 -6.04
C ALA A 5 -26.29 -46.54 -5.68
N VAL A 6 -25.81 -45.31 -5.91
CA VAL A 6 -26.06 -44.01 -5.24
C VAL A 6 -25.71 -44.02 -3.73
N ARG A 7 -24.88 -43.03 -3.31
CA ARG A 7 -24.67 -42.48 -1.94
C ARG A 7 -23.58 -43.19 -1.12
N SER A 8 -22.63 -42.55 -0.42
CA SER A 8 -22.46 -41.17 0.02
C SER A 8 -20.98 -40.92 0.35
N ALA A 9 -20.57 -39.65 0.19
CA ALA A 9 -19.37 -39.10 0.76
C ALA A 9 -19.33 -39.26 2.28
N LEU A 10 -18.13 -39.48 2.84
CA LEU A 10 -17.81 -39.06 4.20
C LEU A 10 -16.36 -38.58 4.23
N ILE A 11 -16.26 -37.26 4.15
CA ILE A 11 -15.12 -36.44 4.52
C ILE A 11 -14.96 -36.59 6.03
N ALA A 12 -13.83 -37.12 6.49
CA ALA A 12 -13.40 -37.03 7.87
C ALA A 12 -12.07 -36.29 7.90
N LEU A 13 -12.19 -34.98 8.13
CA LEU A 13 -11.11 -34.08 8.54
C LEU A 13 -10.33 -34.72 9.70
N ALA A 14 -9.12 -35.22 9.41
CA ALA A 14 -8.12 -35.41 10.43
C ALA A 14 -7.43 -34.07 10.66
N ALA A 15 -7.89 -33.38 11.69
CA ALA A 15 -7.33 -32.15 12.21
C ALA A 15 -5.89 -32.39 12.71
N SER A 16 -4.91 -32.06 11.87
CA SER A 16 -3.51 -31.90 12.30
C SER A 16 -3.37 -30.58 13.07
N LEU A 17 -3.84 -30.60 14.33
CA LEU A 17 -3.51 -29.63 15.35
C LEU A 17 -2.07 -29.87 15.82
N THR A 18 -1.08 -29.36 15.08
CA THR A 18 0.28 -29.23 15.63
C THR A 18 0.41 -27.88 16.32
N LEU A 19 0.61 -27.99 17.63
CA LEU A 19 0.86 -26.92 18.59
C LEU A 19 2.08 -26.05 18.26
N SER A 20 1.94 -24.79 18.65
CA SER A 20 2.94 -23.94 19.31
C SER A 20 4.25 -23.60 18.59
N GLY A 21 4.34 -22.32 18.25
CA GLY A 21 5.60 -21.62 18.02
C GLY A 21 5.39 -20.12 17.82
N CYS A 22 4.60 -19.44 18.65
CA CYS A 22 4.65 -17.97 18.74
C CYS A 22 6.00 -17.60 19.37
N VAL A 23 7.05 -17.55 18.55
CA VAL A 23 8.26 -16.80 18.88
C VAL A 23 7.80 -15.35 18.99
N ILE A 24 7.56 -14.88 20.22
CA ILE A 24 7.56 -13.45 20.54
C ILE A 24 9.01 -13.01 20.39
N GLY A 25 9.46 -12.90 19.14
CA GLY A 25 10.65 -12.17 18.81
C GLY A 25 10.33 -10.74 19.17
N ARG A 26 10.92 -10.25 20.26
CA ARG A 26 11.01 -8.83 20.54
C ARG A 26 11.70 -8.23 19.32
N GLN A 27 10.91 -7.73 18.38
CA GLN A 27 11.41 -7.19 17.13
C GLN A 27 12.43 -6.11 17.55
N PRO A 28 13.71 -6.25 17.18
CA PRO A 28 14.69 -5.23 17.55
C PRO A 28 14.14 -3.90 17.07
N PRO A 29 14.32 -2.78 17.80
CA PRO A 29 13.87 -1.49 17.35
C PRO A 29 14.53 -1.25 15.99
N THR A 30 13.76 -1.47 14.93
CA THR A 30 14.24 -1.24 13.57
C THR A 30 14.36 0.27 13.51
N VAL A 31 15.57 0.79 13.69
CA VAL A 31 15.89 2.14 13.27
C VAL A 31 15.69 2.11 11.77
N ILE A 32 14.50 2.50 11.32
CA ILE A 32 14.21 2.63 9.91
C ILE A 32 15.06 3.81 9.46
N GLU A 33 16.22 3.53 8.87
CA GLU A 33 17.00 4.59 8.26
C GLU A 33 16.12 5.27 7.21
N GLN A 34 16.04 6.60 7.26
CA GLN A 34 15.25 7.37 6.30
C GLN A 34 15.68 7.07 4.84
N SER A 35 16.95 6.73 4.63
CA SER A 35 17.52 6.22 3.38
C SER A 35 16.73 5.02 2.82
N SER A 36 16.32 4.10 3.69
CA SER A 36 15.56 2.89 3.31
C SER A 36 14.11 3.21 2.93
N VAL A 37 13.52 4.27 3.47
CA VAL A 37 12.16 4.70 3.13
C VAL A 37 12.12 5.27 1.72
N GLU A 38 13.03 6.20 1.43
CA GLU A 38 13.10 6.82 0.11
C GLU A 38 13.53 5.82 -0.98
N GLN A 39 14.46 4.91 -0.67
CA GLN A 39 14.81 3.83 -1.60
C GLN A 39 13.59 2.94 -1.93
N ARG A 40 12.81 2.51 -0.94
CA ARG A 40 11.60 1.71 -1.18
C ARG A 40 10.56 2.47 -2.00
N LYS A 41 10.40 3.78 -1.79
CA LYS A 41 9.50 4.63 -2.58
C LYS A 41 9.98 4.75 -4.03
N MET A 42 11.29 4.87 -4.25
CA MET A 42 11.90 4.87 -5.57
C MET A 42 11.69 3.54 -6.31
N ASP A 43 11.81 2.40 -5.62
CA ASP A 43 11.57 1.08 -6.24
C ASP A 43 10.12 0.94 -6.72
N VAL A 44 9.16 1.43 -5.95
CA VAL A 44 7.76 1.50 -6.37
C VAL A 44 7.59 2.41 -7.60
N ALA A 45 8.26 3.57 -7.63
CA ALA A 45 8.21 4.46 -8.79
C ALA A 45 8.79 3.80 -10.05
N ARG A 46 9.91 3.06 -9.93
CA ARG A 46 10.50 2.29 -11.04
C ARG A 46 9.53 1.25 -11.59
N LEU A 47 8.82 0.51 -10.73
CA LEU A 47 7.81 -0.46 -11.16
C LEU A 47 6.67 0.20 -11.93
N ARG A 48 6.19 1.36 -11.48
CA ARG A 48 5.18 2.15 -12.17
C ARG A 48 5.67 2.61 -13.54
N ASP A 49 6.87 3.18 -13.60
CA ASP A 49 7.43 3.74 -14.85
C ASP A 49 7.73 2.65 -15.89
N ALA A 50 8.02 1.43 -15.43
CA ALA A 50 8.12 0.24 -16.27
C ALA A 50 6.75 -0.37 -16.66
N GLY A 51 5.63 0.24 -16.26
CA GLY A 51 4.27 -0.25 -16.54
C GLY A 51 3.91 -1.55 -15.83
N ARG A 52 4.67 -1.94 -14.80
CA ARG A 52 4.47 -3.21 -14.05
C ARG A 52 3.35 -3.10 -13.01
N ILE A 53 3.05 -1.88 -12.57
CA ILE A 53 1.95 -1.55 -11.67
C ILE A 53 1.28 -0.26 -12.13
N SER A 54 0.03 -0.06 -11.74
CA SER A 54 -0.73 1.15 -12.06
C SER A 54 -0.29 2.35 -11.21
N TYR A 55 -0.74 3.55 -11.55
CA TYR A 55 -0.46 4.75 -10.75
C TYR A 55 -1.10 4.64 -9.37
N GLU A 56 -2.36 4.19 -9.28
CA GLU A 56 -3.07 4.03 -8.00
C GLU A 56 -2.33 3.05 -7.08
N GLU A 57 -1.95 1.89 -7.60
CA GLU A 57 -1.22 0.88 -6.85
C GLU A 57 0.13 1.43 -6.34
N ALA A 58 0.85 2.18 -7.20
CA ALA A 58 2.09 2.82 -6.80
C ALA A 58 1.87 3.84 -5.66
N ALA A 59 0.85 4.69 -5.75
CA ALA A 59 0.51 5.67 -4.72
C ALA A 59 0.14 4.99 -3.38
N ARG A 60 -0.66 3.93 -3.42
CA ARG A 60 -1.04 3.15 -2.22
C ARG A 60 0.17 2.51 -1.55
N ARG A 61 1.09 1.93 -2.33
CA ARG A 61 2.32 1.33 -1.79
C ARG A 61 3.23 2.37 -1.16
N GLN A 62 3.42 3.52 -1.80
CA GLN A 62 4.21 4.61 -1.23
C GLN A 62 3.57 5.15 0.05
N PHE A 63 2.25 5.30 0.09
CA PHE A 63 1.53 5.68 1.31
C PHE A 63 1.72 4.65 2.43
N ALA A 64 1.60 3.36 2.13
CA ALA A 64 1.84 2.30 3.11
C ALA A 64 3.27 2.32 3.66
N ILE A 65 4.28 2.54 2.80
CA ILE A 65 5.68 2.71 3.21
C ILE A 65 5.81 3.91 4.16
N GLN A 66 5.23 5.06 3.81
CA GLN A 66 5.32 6.28 4.61
C GLN A 66 4.64 6.10 5.98
N ARG A 67 3.41 5.56 6.01
CA ARG A 67 2.64 5.33 7.24
C ARG A 67 3.30 4.30 8.16
N ASN A 68 3.95 3.29 7.59
CA ASN A 68 4.67 2.29 8.39
C ASN A 68 6.01 2.81 8.93
N ALA A 69 6.55 3.89 8.36
CA ALA A 69 7.81 4.49 8.78
C ALA A 69 7.64 5.69 9.72
N TYR A 70 6.54 6.44 9.60
CA TYR A 70 6.31 7.69 10.32
C TYR A 70 4.87 7.82 10.82
N THR A 71 4.72 8.53 11.94
CA THR A 71 3.42 9.07 12.36
C THR A 71 3.07 10.25 11.45
N LEU A 72 2.00 10.10 10.67
CA LEU A 72 1.56 11.12 9.74
C LEU A 72 0.59 12.08 10.42
N THR A 73 0.73 13.36 10.08
CA THR A 73 -0.22 14.40 10.47
C THR A 73 -1.48 14.35 9.62
N ASP A 74 -2.56 15.02 10.06
CA ASP A 74 -3.82 15.05 9.33
C ASP A 74 -3.66 15.64 7.92
N GLY A 75 -2.79 16.65 7.77
CA GLY A 75 -2.43 17.24 6.48
C GLY A 75 -1.73 16.23 5.57
N GLU A 76 -0.73 15.50 6.07
CA GLU A 76 -0.07 14.45 5.30
C GLU A 76 -1.03 13.31 4.93
N MET A 77 -1.96 12.96 5.82
CA MET A 77 -3.02 11.98 5.55
C MET A 77 -4.01 12.47 4.47
N ALA A 78 -4.32 13.77 4.44
CA ALA A 78 -5.15 14.38 3.39
C ALA A 78 -4.41 14.42 2.05
N PHE A 79 -3.13 14.80 2.06
CA PHE A 79 -2.25 14.77 0.89
C PHE A 79 -2.19 13.39 0.25
N TRP A 80 -1.97 12.33 1.04
CA TRP A 80 -1.89 10.97 0.51
C TRP A 80 -3.22 10.50 -0.08
N ARG A 81 -4.35 10.85 0.55
CA ARG A 81 -5.69 10.55 0.01
C ARG A 81 -5.91 11.21 -1.35
N ALA A 82 -5.63 12.51 -1.46
CA ALA A 82 -5.72 13.24 -2.73
C ALA A 82 -4.78 12.65 -3.81
N SER A 83 -3.56 12.30 -3.42
CA SER A 83 -2.58 11.70 -4.34
C SER A 83 -3.06 10.35 -4.92
N ILE A 84 -3.69 9.50 -4.09
CA ILE A 84 -4.27 8.23 -4.54
C ILE A 84 -5.47 8.47 -5.48
N GLU A 85 -6.29 9.48 -5.21
CA GLU A 85 -7.40 9.86 -6.08
C GLU A 85 -6.91 10.30 -7.46
N TYR A 86 -5.95 11.23 -7.52
CA TYR A 86 -5.37 11.66 -8.80
C TYR A 86 -4.68 10.51 -9.55
N ALA A 87 -4.03 9.60 -8.82
CA ALA A 87 -3.44 8.41 -9.41
C ALA A 87 -4.49 7.50 -10.06
N THR A 88 -5.65 7.36 -9.42
CA THR A 88 -6.82 6.65 -9.99
C THR A 88 -7.33 7.33 -11.26
N MET A 89 -7.31 8.67 -11.32
CA MET A 89 -7.69 9.43 -12.52
C MET A 89 -6.73 9.19 -13.69
N VAL A 90 -5.43 9.00 -13.42
CA VAL A 90 -4.45 8.60 -14.46
C VAL A 90 -4.78 7.21 -15.02
N ASP A 91 -5.01 6.24 -14.12
CA ASP A 91 -5.31 4.86 -14.53
C ASP A 91 -6.60 4.79 -15.35
N ARG A 92 -7.58 5.65 -15.04
CA ARG A 92 -8.83 5.83 -15.80
C ARG A 92 -8.69 6.71 -17.04
N ARG A 93 -7.49 7.20 -17.36
CA ARG A 93 -7.19 8.09 -18.49
C ARG A 93 -7.96 9.42 -18.47
N GLN A 94 -8.39 9.87 -17.30
CA GLN A 94 -9.07 11.15 -17.12
C GLN A 94 -8.08 12.31 -17.06
N ILE A 95 -6.87 12.04 -16.58
CA ILE A 95 -5.74 12.99 -16.60
C ILE A 95 -4.49 12.30 -17.12
N THR A 96 -3.58 13.09 -17.67
CA THR A 96 -2.26 12.62 -18.11
C THR A 96 -1.31 12.47 -16.91
N PRO A 97 -0.24 11.68 -17.04
CA PRO A 97 0.82 11.61 -16.03
C PRO A 97 1.44 12.98 -15.68
N ALA A 98 1.50 13.92 -16.63
CA ALA A 98 2.02 15.26 -16.39
C ALA A 98 1.06 16.08 -15.49
N GLN A 99 -0.24 16.03 -15.77
CA GLN A 99 -1.26 16.65 -14.93
C GLN A 99 -1.28 16.06 -13.52
N TYR A 100 -1.12 14.74 -13.40
CA TYR A 100 -0.98 14.07 -12.09
C TYR A 100 0.17 14.64 -11.27
N ARG A 101 1.38 14.76 -11.86
CA ARG A 101 2.53 15.33 -11.15
C ARG A 101 2.26 16.76 -10.66
N PHE A 102 1.63 17.57 -11.51
CA PHE A 102 1.24 18.93 -11.14
C PHE A 102 0.24 18.95 -9.99
N GLN A 103 -0.83 18.14 -10.06
CA GLN A 103 -1.86 18.07 -9.01
C GLN A 103 -1.31 17.56 -7.68
N VAL A 104 -0.44 16.55 -7.70
CA VAL A 104 0.24 16.06 -6.49
C VAL A 104 1.11 17.15 -5.87
N GLN A 105 1.85 17.91 -6.68
CA GLN A 105 2.65 19.02 -6.17
C GLN A 105 1.77 20.11 -5.51
N GLN A 106 0.66 20.47 -6.14
CA GLN A 106 -0.31 21.41 -5.56
C GLN A 106 -0.89 20.88 -4.25
N ALA A 107 -1.33 19.62 -4.21
CA ALA A 107 -1.84 19.00 -3.00
C ALA A 107 -0.80 18.99 -1.87
N TYR A 108 0.48 18.78 -2.18
CA TYR A 108 1.53 18.86 -1.16
C TYR A 108 1.61 20.26 -0.55
N VAL A 109 1.61 21.31 -1.38
CA VAL A 109 1.61 22.70 -0.89
C VAL A 109 0.36 22.97 -0.04
N THR A 110 -0.82 22.60 -0.55
CA THR A 110 -2.10 22.83 0.13
C THR A 110 -2.23 22.13 1.48
N TYR A 111 -1.80 20.86 1.58
CA TYR A 111 -2.05 20.05 2.78
C TYR A 111 -0.83 19.92 3.71
N VAL A 112 0.39 20.14 3.21
CA VAL A 112 1.63 19.96 3.96
C VAL A 112 2.46 21.25 4.03
N GLY A 113 2.49 22.04 2.95
CA GLY A 113 3.35 23.21 2.80
C GLY A 113 3.01 24.41 3.71
N ASP A 114 1.74 24.57 4.10
CA ASP A 114 1.27 25.70 4.92
C ASP A 114 1.46 25.52 6.43
N ARG A 115 2.37 24.64 6.86
CA ARG A 115 2.65 24.47 8.29
C ARG A 115 3.46 25.66 8.80
N PRO A 116 2.96 26.49 9.75
CA PRO A 116 3.86 27.33 10.52
C PRO A 116 4.83 26.39 11.25
N ALA A 117 6.13 26.65 11.13
CA ALA A 117 7.15 25.95 11.90
C ALA A 117 6.78 26.07 13.39
N SER A 118 6.12 25.04 13.92
CA SER A 118 5.69 25.01 15.32
C SER A 118 6.92 24.58 16.12
N GLY A 119 7.78 25.55 16.40
CA GLY A 119 8.74 25.52 17.49
C GLY A 119 8.11 26.05 18.76
#